data_AF-A0A3B9JFE1-F1
#
_entry.id   AF-A0A3B9JFE1-F1
#
_cell.length_a   1.000
_cell.length_b   1.000
_cell.length_c   1.000
_cell.angle_alpha   90.00
_cell.angle_beta   90.00
_cell.angle_gamma   90.00
#
_symmetry.space_group_name_H-M   'P 1'
#
loop_
_entity.id
_entity.type
_entity.pdbx_description
1 polymer ?
#
loop_
_entity_poly.entity_id
_entity_poly.type
_entity_poly.pdbx_seq_one_letter_code
_entity_poly.pdbx_strand_id
1 'polypeptide(L)'
;MGLILAVDIGGTQIRAALFERGSLKPVRAERTRTEASKPGVYDRLEALVASIWPADGGVDAIGIASPGPLDPHAGVIIATPNIKEWR
;
A
#
# COMPACT_ATOMS: atom_id res chain seq x y z
N MET A 1 1.54 -19.06 12.09
CA MET A 1 2.49 -18.11 11.50
C MET A 1 1.68 -16.92 10.99
N GLY A 2 2.10 -15.71 11.30
CA GLY A 2 1.37 -14.50 10.94
C GLY A 2 1.89 -13.87 9.65
N LEU A 3 0.99 -13.26 8.88
CA LEU A 3 1.30 -12.55 7.64
C LEU A 3 1.34 -11.04 7.88
N ILE A 4 2.26 -10.36 7.21
CA ILE A 4 2.37 -8.89 7.20
C ILE A 4 2.20 -8.42 5.76
N LEU A 5 1.31 -7.46 5.55
CA LEU A 5 1.16 -6.80 4.25
C LEU A 5 2.00 -5.52 4.24
N ALA A 6 2.91 -5.40 3.28
CA ALA A 6 3.61 -4.15 3.02
C ALA A 6 3.03 -3.48 1.77
N VAL A 7 2.83 -2.17 1.83
CA VAL A 7 2.37 -1.34 0.72
C VAL A 7 3.38 -0.21 0.49
N ASP A 8 3.73 0.02 -0.78
CA ASP A 8 4.58 1.12 -1.23
C ASP A 8 3.79 1.96 -2.25
N ILE A 9 3.37 3.15 -1.82
CA ILE A 9 2.62 4.10 -2.65
C ILE A 9 3.64 5.05 -3.29
N GLY A 10 3.87 4.92 -4.59
CA GLY A 10 4.66 5.85 -5.38
C GLY A 10 3.80 6.70 -6.32
N GLY A 11 4.41 7.71 -6.96
CA GLY A 11 3.72 8.53 -7.97
C GLY A 11 3.38 7.77 -9.26
N THR A 12 4.12 6.70 -9.57
CA THR A 12 3.95 5.92 -10.81
C THR A 12 3.29 4.57 -10.55
N GLN A 13 3.64 3.92 -9.44
CA GLN A 13 3.16 2.59 -9.08
C GLN A 13 2.73 2.56 -7.62
N ILE A 14 1.72 1.75 -7.34
CA ILE A 14 1.41 1.26 -6.00
C ILE A 14 1.80 -0.22 -6.01
N ARG A 15 2.53 -0.66 -4.99
CA ARG A 15 2.96 -2.05 -4.83
C ARG A 15 2.45 -2.59 -3.50
N ALA A 16 2.09 -3.86 -3.49
CA ALA A 16 1.72 -4.57 -2.28
C ALA A 16 2.40 -5.93 -2.25
N ALA A 17 2.84 -6.38 -1.07
CA ALA A 17 3.47 -7.69 -0.92
C ALA A 17 3.16 -8.30 0.46
N LEU A 18 2.86 -9.59 0.47
CA LEU A 18 2.65 -10.39 1.67
C LEU A 18 3.95 -11.05 2.10
N PHE A 19 4.29 -10.94 3.38
CA PHE A 19 5.46 -11.55 3.99
C PHE A 19 5.05 -12.41 5.18
N GLU A 20 5.77 -13.51 5.38
CA GLU A 20 5.76 -14.18 6.67
C GLU A 20 6.59 -13.39 7.68
N ARG A 21 6.17 -13.39 8.94
CA ARG A 21 6.94 -12.76 10.03
C ARG A 21 8.39 -13.27 10.05
N GLY A 22 9.35 -12.34 9.96
CA GLY A 22 10.78 -12.66 9.97
C GLY A 22 11.38 -13.02 8.61
N SER A 23 10.58 -13.02 7.54
CA SER A 23 11.04 -13.23 6.17
C SER A 23 11.06 -11.92 5.38
N LEU A 24 12.11 -11.72 4.57
CA LEU A 24 12.19 -10.65 3.57
C LEU A 24 11.81 -11.14 2.16
N LYS A 25 11.50 -12.43 2.01
CA LYS A 25 11.01 -12.99 0.74
C LYS A 25 9.48 -12.94 0.74
N PRO A 26 8.85 -12.27 -0.24
CA PRO A 26 7.42 -12.19 -0.30
C PRO A 26 6.82 -13.55 -0.67
N VAL A 27 5.71 -13.90 -0.04
CA VAL A 27 4.83 -15.03 -0.40
C VAL A 27 4.09 -14.71 -1.70
N ARG A 28 3.65 -13.45 -1.82
CA ARG A 28 2.98 -12.89 -3.00
C ARG A 28 3.32 -11.41 -3.10
N ALA A 29 3.41 -10.88 -4.32
CA ALA A 29 3.62 -9.47 -4.57
C ALA A 29 2.87 -9.05 -5.83
N GLU A 30 2.20 -7.91 -5.77
CA GLU A 30 1.40 -7.34 -6.85
C GLU A 30 1.65 -5.85 -6.99
N ARG A 31 1.30 -5.28 -8.15
CA ARG A 31 1.41 -3.84 -8.38
C ARG A 31 0.32 -3.34 -9.33
N THR A 32 -0.04 -2.08 -9.16
CA THR A 32 -0.88 -1.34 -10.12
C THR A 32 -0.26 0.02 -10.44
N ARG A 33 -0.70 0.64 -11.53
CA ARG A 33 -0.31 2.04 -11.84
C ARG A 33 -1.03 2.97 -10.88
N THR A 34 -0.32 3.94 -10.32
CA THR A 34 -0.94 4.95 -9.45
C THR A 34 -1.93 5.80 -10.23
N GLU A 35 -1.65 6.10 -11.50
CA GLU A 35 -2.39 7.08 -12.30
C GLU A 35 -2.59 8.40 -11.55
N ALA A 36 -1.51 8.93 -10.96
CA ALA A 36 -1.56 10.01 -9.97
C ALA A 36 -2.09 11.37 -10.50
N SER A 37 -2.29 11.48 -11.81
CA SER A 37 -2.94 12.62 -12.48
C SER A 37 -4.46 12.46 -12.62
N LYS A 38 -5.04 11.31 -12.27
CA LYS A 38 -6.46 11.00 -12.36
C LYS A 38 -7.04 10.64 -10.98
N PRO A 39 -8.32 10.93 -10.73
CA PRO A 39 -8.99 10.52 -9.50
C PRO A 39 -8.95 9.00 -9.25
N GLY A 40 -9.09 8.60 -7.99
CA GLY A 40 -9.32 7.19 -7.58
C GLY A 40 -8.05 6.41 -7.23
N VAL A 41 -6.97 7.09 -6.80
CA VAL A 41 -5.77 6.42 -6.28
C VAL A 41 -6.10 5.60 -5.05
N TYR A 42 -7.00 6.09 -4.19
CA TYR A 42 -7.47 5.35 -3.01
C TYR A 42 -8.18 4.05 -3.43
N ASP A 43 -9.10 4.10 -4.39
CA ASP A 43 -9.80 2.91 -4.89
C ASP A 43 -8.83 1.90 -5.53
N ARG A 44 -7.81 2.39 -6.25
CA ARG A 44 -6.76 1.53 -6.83
C ARG A 44 -5.89 0.88 -5.74
N LEU A 45 -5.60 1.60 -4.66
CA LEU A 45 -4.91 1.07 -3.50
C LEU A 45 -5.76 -0.02 -2.83
N GLU A 46 -7.03 0.26 -2.56
CA GLU A 46 -7.95 -0.69 -1.94
C GLU A 46 -8.10 -1.97 -2.80
N ALA A 47 -8.30 -1.82 -4.10
CA ALA A 47 -8.39 -2.94 -5.02
C ALA A 47 -7.10 -3.79 -5.06
N LEU A 48 -5.92 -3.16 -4.98
CA LEU A 48 -4.64 -3.87 -4.90
C LEU A 48 -4.48 -4.62 -3.58
N VAL A 49 -4.87 -4.01 -2.46
CA VAL A 49 -4.85 -4.66 -1.14
C VAL A 49 -5.82 -5.85 -1.13
N ALA A 50 -7.01 -5.70 -1.70
CA ALA A 50 -7.99 -6.77 -1.80
C ALA A 50 -7.50 -7.92 -2.69
N SER A 51 -6.86 -7.64 -3.84
CA SER A 51 -6.38 -8.68 -4.75
C SER A 51 -5.27 -9.54 -4.15
N ILE A 52 -4.48 -8.97 -3.23
CA ILE A 52 -3.40 -9.65 -2.53
C ILE A 52 -3.80 -10.11 -1.12
N TRP A 53 -5.05 -9.96 -0.71
CA TRP A 53 -5.49 -10.43 0.61
C TRP A 53 -5.43 -11.98 0.68
N PRO A 54 -4.97 -12.58 1.79
CA PRO A 54 -4.98 -14.04 1.95
C PRO A 54 -6.38 -14.62 1.81
N ALA A 55 -6.52 -15.76 1.12
CA ALA A 55 -7.84 -16.42 0.96
C ALA A 55 -8.36 -16.97 2.29
N ASP A 56 -7.46 -17.51 3.10
CA ASP A 56 -7.76 -18.05 4.42
C ASP A 56 -7.23 -17.11 5.51
N GLY A 57 -8.13 -16.47 6.24
CA GLY A 57 -7.79 -15.58 7.36
C GLY A 57 -7.48 -14.14 6.96
N GLY A 58 -6.34 -13.62 7.43
CA GLY A 58 -5.99 -12.21 7.26
C GLY A 58 -4.51 -11.95 7.54
N VAL A 59 -4.18 -10.68 7.73
CA VAL A 59 -2.83 -10.23 8.06
C VAL A 59 -2.80 -9.69 9.49
N ASP A 60 -1.69 -9.90 10.19
CA ASP A 60 -1.49 -9.40 11.56
C ASP A 60 -1.31 -7.87 11.56
N ALA A 61 -0.76 -7.32 10.47
CA ALA A 61 -0.47 -5.90 10.32
C ALA A 61 -0.35 -5.51 8.85
N ILE A 62 -0.60 -4.22 8.59
CA ILE A 62 -0.31 -3.56 7.32
C ILE A 62 0.68 -2.42 7.57
N GLY A 63 1.79 -2.41 6.84
CA GLY A 63 2.73 -1.29 6.81
C GLY A 63 2.63 -0.55 5.49
N ILE A 64 2.54 0.77 5.51
CA ILE A 64 2.38 1.60 4.29
C ILE A 64 3.49 2.63 4.24
N ALA A 65 4.23 2.66 3.14
CA ALA A 65 5.12 3.75 2.76
C ALA A 65 4.43 4.66 1.73
N SER A 66 4.55 5.98 1.90
CA SER A 66 3.98 6.97 0.98
C SER A 66 4.93 8.17 0.87
N PRO A 67 4.94 8.90 -0.27
CA PRO A 67 5.53 10.22 -0.33
C PRO A 67 4.88 11.13 0.71
N GLY A 68 5.70 11.97 1.35
CA GLY A 68 5.25 12.96 2.30
C GLY A 68 4.89 14.32 1.67
N PRO A 69 4.57 15.31 2.52
CA PRO A 69 4.56 15.22 3.99
C PRO A 69 3.44 14.32 4.55
N LEU A 70 3.75 13.59 5.63
CA LEU A 70 2.81 12.73 6.36
C LEU A 70 3.08 12.79 7.87
N ASP A 71 2.06 12.51 8.67
CA ASP A 71 2.16 12.28 10.11
C ASP A 71 2.10 10.75 10.37
N PRO A 72 3.23 10.10 10.68
CA PRO A 72 3.28 8.65 10.87
C PRO A 72 2.67 8.21 12.21
N HIS A 73 2.50 9.13 13.17
CA HIS A 73 1.87 8.83 14.45
C HIS A 73 0.35 8.87 14.33
N ALA A 74 -0.19 9.83 13.58
CA ALA A 74 -1.61 9.91 13.28
C ALA A 74 -2.05 8.95 12.15
N GLY A 75 -1.11 8.45 11.34
CA GLY A 75 -1.42 7.63 10.17
C GLY A 75 -2.04 8.42 9.01
N VAL A 76 -1.69 9.70 8.88
CA VAL A 76 -2.30 10.64 7.93
C VAL A 76 -1.27 11.11 6.90
N ILE A 77 -1.59 10.94 5.62
CA ILE A 77 -0.88 11.62 4.53
C ILE A 77 -1.43 13.04 4.48
N ILE A 78 -0.58 14.03 4.77
CA ILE A 78 -1.00 15.44 4.86
C ILE A 78 -1.18 16.00 3.44
N ALA A 79 -0.18 15.75 2.59
CA ALA A 79 -0.26 16.04 1.17
C ALA A 79 0.78 15.20 0.44
N THR A 80 0.59 14.99 -0.86
CA THR A 80 1.68 14.47 -1.71
C THR A 80 1.90 15.37 -2.93
N PRO A 81 3.16 15.64 -3.33
CA PRO A 81 3.41 16.40 -4.54
C PRO A 81 3.04 15.62 -5.81
N ASN A 82 3.03 14.29 -5.72
CA ASN A 82 2.93 13.38 -6.86
C ASN A 82 1.50 12.91 -7.15
N ILE A 83 0.62 12.85 -6.13
CA ILE A 83 -0.80 12.48 -6.26
C ILE A 83 -1.64 13.73 -6.03
N LYS A 84 -2.15 14.31 -7.12
CA LYS A 84 -2.78 15.64 -7.11
C LYS A 84 -4.07 15.71 -6.30
N GLU A 85 -4.81 14.61 -6.23
CA GLU A 85 -6.07 14.52 -5.48
C GLU A 85 -5.88 14.42 -3.96
N TRP A 86 -4.66 14.21 -3.48
CA TRP A 86 -4.32 14.16 -2.05
C TRP A 86 -3.57 15.43 -1.63
N ARG A 87 -4.12 16.58 -1.99
CA ARG A 87 -3.65 17.90 -1.56
C ARG A 87 -4.74 18.62 -0.79
#